data_AF-A0A950AL32-F1
#
_entry.id   AF-A0A950AL32-F1
#
_cell.length_a   1.000
_cell.length_b   1.000
_cell.length_c   1.000
_cell.angle_alpha   90.00
_cell.angle_beta   90.00
_cell.angle_gamma   90.00
#
_symmetry.space_group_name_H-M   'P 1'
#
loop_
_entity.id
_entity.type
_entity.pdbx_description
1 polymer ?
#
loop_
_entity_poly.entity_id
_entity_poly.type
_entity_poly.pdbx_seq_one_letter_code
_entity_poly.pdbx_strand_id
1 'polypeptide(L)'
;LLPLGRLILEGRGAIAAWDLHALLAAVDRARISVRAPFRLFHDLMAEDWIAREVKREFCRGLLACPPEARRLKQRAEALHASIHADPERVLPYPMMWLELIRLDLRRWLPGLQRHAVRALVEDIGEPLRDVLAEFFLRPDRDPQGADAVTQGTLDLVRHHAEELGPDDVRSLLRKAIKRGSAIVRQAAYRVGAERFGSVFARPALRDNARVIRDWANKLLMRDTVKPGRKANLRRRSSPSQDE
;
A
#
# COMPACT_ATOMS: atom_id res chain seq x y z
N LEU A 1 18.86 -16.17 19.10
CA LEU A 1 18.22 -15.97 17.78
C LEU A 1 18.84 -14.72 17.16
N LEU A 2 19.68 -14.88 16.14
CA LEU A 2 20.19 -13.71 15.40
C LEU A 2 18.99 -12.98 14.77
N PRO A 3 18.94 -11.64 14.84
CA PRO A 3 17.90 -10.89 14.15
C PRO A 3 17.99 -11.21 12.67
N LEU A 4 16.87 -11.62 12.07
CA LEU A 4 16.79 -12.06 10.66
C LEU A 4 17.42 -11.04 9.69
N GLY A 5 17.40 -9.76 10.03
CA GLY A 5 18.11 -8.72 9.28
C GLY A 5 19.61 -8.99 9.11
N ARG A 6 20.29 -9.52 10.13
CA ARG A 6 21.74 -9.84 10.05
C ARG A 6 22.02 -11.07 9.18
N LEU A 7 21.14 -12.06 9.24
CA LEU A 7 21.19 -13.27 8.42
C LEU A 7 20.91 -13.00 6.94
N ILE A 8 20.16 -11.95 6.62
CA ILE A 8 19.94 -11.48 5.24
C ILE A 8 21.18 -10.72 4.71
N LEU A 9 21.83 -9.94 5.57
CA LEU A 9 23.00 -9.12 5.20
C LEU A 9 24.32 -9.92 5.09
N GLU A 10 24.41 -11.09 5.71
CA GLU A 10 25.63 -11.93 5.68
C GLU A 10 25.69 -12.90 4.48
N GLY A 11 24.67 -12.89 3.61
CA GLY A 11 24.58 -13.72 2.41
C GLY A 11 25.66 -13.40 1.37
N ARG A 12 26.72 -14.21 1.31
CA ARG A 12 27.78 -14.08 0.29
C ARG A 12 27.27 -14.55 -1.09
N GLY A 13 27.11 -13.60 -2.01
CA GLY A 13 26.81 -13.78 -3.44
C GLY A 13 26.53 -12.44 -4.12
N ALA A 14 26.32 -12.41 -5.45
CA ALA A 14 26.08 -11.16 -6.18
C ALA A 14 24.90 -10.36 -5.57
N ILE A 15 25.18 -9.12 -5.14
CA ILE A 15 24.35 -8.25 -4.30
C ILE A 15 22.88 -8.19 -4.77
N ALA A 16 22.66 -8.09 -6.10
CA ALA A 16 21.33 -7.96 -6.69
C ALA A 16 20.40 -9.19 -6.52
N ALA A 17 20.93 -10.38 -6.20
CA ALA A 17 20.12 -11.58 -5.93
C ALA A 17 19.67 -11.67 -4.47
N TRP A 18 20.44 -11.09 -3.54
CA TRP A 18 20.16 -11.09 -2.10
C TRP A 18 19.18 -9.99 -1.68
N ASP A 19 19.21 -8.84 -2.36
CA ASP A 19 18.23 -7.76 -2.14
C ASP A 19 16.79 -8.22 -2.40
N LEU A 20 16.58 -9.00 -3.46
CA LEU A 20 15.29 -9.59 -3.76
C LEU A 20 14.95 -10.71 -2.77
N HIS A 21 15.94 -11.48 -2.32
CA HIS A 21 15.76 -12.50 -1.29
C HIS A 21 15.28 -11.87 0.03
N ALA A 22 15.82 -10.73 0.43
CA ALA A 22 15.40 -9.97 1.62
C ALA A 22 13.92 -9.57 1.55
N LEU A 23 13.51 -9.00 0.42
CA LEU A 23 12.15 -8.52 0.17
C LEU A 23 11.13 -9.67 0.10
N LEU A 24 11.50 -10.76 -0.58
CA LEU A 24 10.68 -11.98 -0.63
C LEU A 24 10.60 -12.65 0.75
N ALA A 25 11.70 -12.66 1.51
CA ALA A 25 11.73 -13.29 2.82
C ALA A 25 10.88 -12.55 3.86
N ALA A 26 10.82 -11.23 3.75
CA ALA A 26 9.97 -10.39 4.58
C ALA A 26 8.48 -10.62 4.36
N VAL A 27 8.11 -10.86 3.11
CA VAL A 27 6.74 -11.17 2.67
C VAL A 27 6.29 -12.58 3.10
N ASP A 28 7.20 -13.51 3.41
CA ASP A 28 6.83 -14.84 3.95
C ASP A 28 6.56 -14.81 5.47
N ARG A 29 7.40 -14.12 6.25
CA ARG A 29 7.17 -13.95 7.71
C ARG A 29 5.84 -13.28 8.06
N ALA A 30 5.24 -12.64 7.07
CA ALA A 30 3.86 -12.23 7.00
C ALA A 30 2.82 -13.22 7.53
N ARG A 31 3.08 -14.52 7.33
CA ARG A 31 2.14 -15.61 7.62
C ARG A 31 1.95 -15.87 9.12
N ILE A 32 2.91 -15.47 9.94
CA ILE A 32 2.93 -15.80 11.38
C ILE A 32 2.16 -14.74 12.20
N SER A 33 2.00 -13.52 11.67
CA SER A 33 1.25 -12.43 12.31
C SER A 33 0.75 -11.46 11.27
N VAL A 34 -0.58 -11.22 11.21
CA VAL A 34 -1.25 -10.34 10.23
C VAL A 34 -0.67 -8.91 10.17
N ARG A 35 0.07 -8.47 11.20
CA ARG A 35 0.69 -7.12 11.28
C ARG A 35 2.20 -7.08 11.00
N ALA A 36 2.91 -8.20 11.13
CA ALA A 36 4.34 -8.28 10.83
C ALA A 36 4.74 -8.07 9.35
N PRO A 37 3.98 -8.50 8.32
CA PRO A 37 4.37 -8.39 6.91
C PRO A 37 4.61 -6.96 6.49
N PHE A 38 3.67 -6.11 6.89
CA PHE A 38 3.57 -4.76 6.37
C PHE A 38 4.61 -3.87 7.02
N ARG A 39 4.94 -4.11 8.29
CA ARG A 39 6.06 -3.44 8.95
C ARG A 39 7.36 -3.81 8.26
N LEU A 40 7.64 -5.10 8.09
CA LEU A 40 8.89 -5.53 7.48
C LEU A 40 9.01 -5.12 6.00
N PHE A 41 7.91 -5.11 5.24
CA PHE A 41 7.87 -4.52 3.90
C PHE A 41 8.23 -3.03 3.94
N HIS A 42 7.59 -2.25 4.81
CA HIS A 42 7.89 -0.82 4.95
C HIS A 42 9.31 -0.56 5.43
N ASP A 43 9.79 -1.32 6.41
CA ASP A 43 11.15 -1.22 6.94
C ASP A 43 12.14 -1.44 5.79
N LEU A 44 12.00 -2.52 5.01
CA LEU A 44 12.87 -2.79 3.86
C LEU A 44 12.74 -1.77 2.72
N MET A 45 11.55 -1.21 2.49
CA MET A 45 11.39 -0.13 1.50
C MET A 45 12.09 1.17 1.95
N ALA A 46 12.21 1.41 3.26
CA ALA A 46 12.92 2.53 3.83
C ALA A 46 14.46 2.33 3.88
N GLU A 47 14.95 1.09 3.79
CA GLU A 47 16.39 0.79 3.86
C GLU A 47 17.17 1.28 2.64
N ASP A 48 18.22 2.06 2.81
CA ASP A 48 19.02 2.63 1.71
C ASP A 48 19.93 1.61 1.00
N TRP A 49 20.24 0.49 1.65
CA TRP A 49 21.15 -0.51 1.09
C TRP A 49 20.52 -1.33 -0.04
N ILE A 50 19.19 -1.39 -0.13
CA ILE A 50 18.49 -2.01 -1.25
C ILE A 50 18.39 -1.00 -2.38
N ALA A 51 19.01 -1.31 -3.51
CA ALA A 51 18.98 -0.44 -4.69
C ALA A 51 17.54 -0.11 -5.12
N ARG A 52 17.31 1.16 -5.47
CA ARG A 52 16.00 1.69 -5.88
C ARG A 52 15.41 0.91 -7.04
N GLU A 53 16.23 0.48 -7.99
CA GLU A 53 15.85 -0.31 -9.15
C GLU A 53 15.32 -1.68 -8.74
N VAL A 54 15.88 -2.29 -7.69
CA VAL A 54 15.42 -3.57 -7.15
C VAL A 54 14.08 -3.42 -6.44
N LYS A 55 13.91 -2.37 -5.61
CA LYS A 55 12.62 -2.04 -4.99
C LYS A 55 11.55 -1.82 -6.07
N ARG A 56 11.89 -1.08 -7.12
CA ARG A 56 11.02 -0.83 -8.28
C ARG A 56 10.61 -2.10 -9.00
N GLU A 57 11.58 -2.95 -9.34
CA GLU A 57 11.32 -4.24 -9.99
C GLU A 57 10.41 -5.12 -9.13
N PHE A 58 10.65 -5.15 -7.81
CA PHE A 58 9.83 -5.90 -6.87
C PHE A 58 8.39 -5.38 -6.81
N CYS A 59 8.19 -4.08 -6.55
CA CYS A 59 6.86 -3.47 -6.48
C CYS A 59 6.08 -3.63 -7.79
N ARG A 60 6.69 -3.32 -8.94
CA ARG A 60 6.06 -3.50 -10.26
C ARG A 60 5.82 -4.99 -10.58
N GLY A 61 6.70 -5.87 -10.12
CA GLY A 61 6.55 -7.32 -10.18
C GLY A 61 5.40 -7.85 -9.31
N LEU A 62 5.08 -7.24 -8.17
CA LEU A 62 3.87 -7.50 -7.37
C LEU A 62 2.59 -6.94 -8.00
N LEU A 63 2.71 -5.98 -8.94
CA LEU A 63 1.59 -5.30 -9.60
C LEU A 63 1.29 -5.79 -11.03
N ALA A 64 2.20 -6.56 -11.64
CA ALA A 64 2.11 -7.24 -12.96
C ALA A 64 2.24 -6.25 -14.07
N CYS A 65 3.17 -5.33 -13.86
CA CYS A 65 3.73 -4.58 -14.94
C CYS A 65 4.74 -5.50 -15.64
N PRO A 66 4.54 -5.87 -16.91
CA PRO A 66 5.62 -6.37 -17.72
C PRO A 66 6.58 -5.20 -18.04
N PRO A 67 7.90 -5.47 -18.16
CA PRO A 67 8.57 -6.75 -18.06
C PRO A 67 8.92 -7.19 -16.63
N GLU A 68 8.73 -6.36 -15.61
CA GLU A 68 9.17 -6.59 -14.22
C GLU A 68 8.59 -7.87 -13.62
N ALA A 69 7.32 -8.17 -13.89
CA ALA A 69 6.71 -9.41 -13.43
C ALA A 69 7.38 -10.68 -13.97
N ARG A 70 7.87 -10.65 -15.22
CA ARG A 70 8.61 -11.76 -15.81
C ARG A 70 9.98 -11.91 -15.15
N ARG A 71 10.67 -10.79 -14.93
CA ARG A 71 11.98 -10.78 -14.26
C ARG A 71 11.89 -11.27 -12.82
N LEU A 72 10.89 -10.80 -12.06
CA LEU A 72 10.63 -11.25 -10.70
C LEU A 72 10.40 -12.77 -10.63
N LYS A 73 9.57 -13.30 -11.55
CA LYS A 73 9.34 -14.74 -11.66
C LYS A 73 10.63 -15.51 -11.97
N GLN A 74 11.40 -15.08 -12.97
CA GLN A 74 12.67 -15.71 -13.36
C GLN A 74 13.68 -15.73 -12.20
N ARG A 75 13.82 -14.61 -11.47
CA ARG A 75 14.72 -14.55 -10.31
C ARG A 75 14.27 -15.47 -9.17
N ALA A 76 12.97 -15.58 -8.92
CA ALA A 76 12.44 -16.50 -7.93
C ALA A 76 12.68 -17.98 -8.31
N GLU A 77 12.51 -18.32 -9.60
CA GLU A 77 12.81 -19.65 -10.13
C GLU A 77 14.32 -19.98 -10.06
N ALA A 78 15.20 -19.01 -10.38
CA ALA A 78 16.65 -19.20 -10.29
C ALA A 78 17.13 -19.40 -8.84
N LEU A 79 16.56 -18.65 -7.90
CA LEU A 79 16.83 -18.84 -6.47
C LEU A 79 16.41 -20.24 -6.01
N HIS A 80 15.25 -20.71 -6.46
CA HIS A 80 14.76 -22.07 -6.19
C HIS A 80 15.76 -23.11 -6.71
N ALA A 81 16.17 -23.01 -7.98
CA ALA A 81 17.14 -23.94 -8.56
C ALA A 81 18.46 -23.98 -7.78
N SER A 82 18.97 -22.82 -7.33
CA SER A 82 20.18 -22.75 -6.51
C SER A 82 20.03 -23.41 -5.14
N ILE A 83 18.86 -23.32 -4.51
CA ILE A 83 18.56 -23.96 -3.21
C ILE A 83 18.53 -25.48 -3.35
N HIS A 84 17.95 -26.00 -4.44
CA HIS A 84 17.93 -27.43 -4.69
C HIS A 84 19.30 -28.02 -5.04
N ALA A 85 20.17 -27.24 -5.66
CA ALA A 85 21.51 -27.68 -6.04
C ALA A 85 22.47 -27.83 -4.86
N ASP A 86 22.20 -27.17 -3.72
CA ASP A 86 23.03 -27.23 -2.51
C ASP A 86 22.14 -27.24 -1.24
N PRO A 87 21.64 -28.42 -0.83
CA PRO A 87 20.77 -28.56 0.33
C PRO A 87 21.43 -28.22 1.67
N GLU A 88 22.77 -28.32 1.78
CA GLU A 88 23.47 -28.01 3.03
C GLU A 88 23.54 -26.50 3.28
N ARG A 89 23.48 -25.69 2.21
CA ARG A 89 23.29 -24.23 2.29
C ARG A 89 21.98 -23.81 2.97
N VAL A 90 21.01 -24.73 3.08
CA VAL A 90 19.63 -24.49 3.53
C VAL A 90 19.46 -24.69 5.05
N LEU A 91 20.46 -25.29 5.73
CA LEU A 91 20.32 -25.71 7.13
C LEU A 91 20.04 -24.60 8.18
N PRO A 92 20.10 -23.29 7.91
CA PRO A 92 19.55 -22.27 8.83
C PRO A 92 18.17 -21.69 8.46
N TYR A 93 17.55 -22.04 7.33
CA TYR A 93 16.36 -21.32 6.83
C TYR A 93 15.12 -22.23 6.67
N PRO A 94 13.95 -21.86 7.23
CA PRO A 94 12.80 -22.76 7.34
C PRO A 94 12.12 -23.02 5.99
N MET A 95 12.09 -24.29 5.55
CA MET A 95 11.44 -24.96 4.40
C MET A 95 10.10 -24.41 3.82
N MET A 96 9.44 -23.44 4.44
CA MET A 96 8.21 -22.80 3.99
C MET A 96 8.37 -21.90 2.74
N TRP A 97 9.62 -21.55 2.38
CA TRP A 97 9.99 -20.69 1.25
C TRP A 97 9.54 -21.23 -0.13
N LEU A 98 9.54 -22.56 -0.29
CA LEU A 98 9.30 -23.26 -1.57
C LEU A 98 7.84 -23.18 -2.04
N GLU A 99 6.88 -23.08 -1.12
CA GLU A 99 5.45 -23.08 -1.47
C GLU A 99 4.93 -21.70 -1.87
N LEU A 100 5.54 -20.62 -1.37
CA LEU A 100 5.13 -19.25 -1.70
C LEU A 100 5.59 -18.79 -3.08
N ILE A 101 6.79 -19.22 -3.50
CA ILE A 101 7.28 -18.99 -4.87
C ILE A 101 6.38 -19.74 -5.87
N ARG A 102 5.90 -20.93 -5.50
CA ARG A 102 5.03 -21.78 -6.33
C ARG A 102 3.64 -21.22 -6.59
N LEU A 103 3.09 -20.42 -5.68
CA LEU A 103 1.64 -20.12 -5.68
C LEU A 103 1.27 -18.67 -6.06
N ASP A 104 2.21 -17.90 -6.61
CA ASP A 104 2.00 -16.52 -7.09
C ASP A 104 1.64 -15.59 -5.91
N LEU A 105 2.65 -15.14 -5.15
CA LEU A 105 2.58 -14.29 -3.93
C LEU A 105 1.45 -13.24 -3.92
N ARG A 106 1.19 -12.70 -5.09
CA ARG A 106 0.15 -11.74 -5.37
C ARG A 106 -1.28 -12.22 -5.07
N ARG A 107 -1.59 -13.47 -5.40
CA ARG A 107 -2.91 -14.09 -5.15
C ARG A 107 -3.15 -14.33 -3.66
N TRP A 108 -2.08 -14.45 -2.88
CA TRP A 108 -2.15 -14.82 -1.47
C TRP A 108 -2.18 -13.63 -0.52
N LEU A 109 -1.63 -12.48 -0.94
CA LEU A 109 -1.59 -11.27 -0.10
C LEU A 109 -1.99 -10.02 -0.91
N PRO A 110 -3.29 -9.84 -1.23
CA PRO A 110 -3.76 -8.64 -1.91
C PRO A 110 -3.34 -7.35 -1.18
N GLY A 111 -3.26 -7.39 0.16
CA GLY A 111 -2.74 -6.28 0.97
C GLY A 111 -1.36 -5.80 0.53
N LEU A 112 -0.45 -6.68 0.10
CA LEU A 112 0.88 -6.24 -0.36
C LEU A 112 0.82 -5.43 -1.65
N GLN A 113 -0.16 -5.66 -2.52
CA GLN A 113 -0.33 -4.84 -3.73
C GLN A 113 -0.71 -3.41 -3.38
N ARG A 114 -1.56 -3.23 -2.38
CA ARG A 114 -1.91 -1.91 -1.83
C ARG A 114 -0.67 -1.15 -1.36
N HIS A 115 0.21 -1.83 -0.62
CA HIS A 115 1.48 -1.25 -0.13
C HIS A 115 2.50 -1.04 -1.25
N ALA A 116 2.59 -1.94 -2.22
CA ALA A 116 3.47 -1.79 -3.37
C ALA A 116 3.15 -0.55 -4.20
N VAL A 117 1.86 -0.25 -4.43
CA VAL A 117 1.45 1.00 -5.12
C VAL A 117 1.95 2.23 -4.37
N ARG A 118 1.80 2.25 -3.04
CA ARG A 118 2.26 3.38 -2.23
C ARG A 118 3.77 3.53 -2.29
N ALA A 119 4.50 2.42 -2.13
CA ALA A 119 5.95 2.41 -2.15
C ALA A 119 6.53 2.91 -3.48
N LEU A 120 5.84 2.74 -4.62
CA LEU A 120 6.27 3.32 -5.88
C LEU A 120 6.46 4.84 -5.79
N VAL A 121 5.58 5.54 -5.08
CA VAL A 121 5.68 7.01 -4.91
C VAL A 121 6.48 7.37 -3.66
N GLU A 122 6.13 6.80 -2.52
CA GLU A 122 6.63 7.22 -1.20
C GLU A 122 8.09 6.79 -0.97
N ASP A 123 8.49 5.60 -1.41
CA ASP A 123 9.82 5.03 -1.13
C ASP A 123 10.73 5.02 -2.39
N ILE A 124 10.13 4.77 -3.55
CA ILE A 124 10.83 4.66 -4.84
C ILE A 124 10.76 5.98 -5.61
N GLY A 125 9.92 6.95 -5.26
CA GLY A 125 9.90 8.27 -5.90
C GLY A 125 9.49 8.27 -7.39
N GLU A 126 8.63 7.34 -7.82
CA GLU A 126 7.93 7.47 -9.09
C GLU A 126 6.94 8.64 -9.05
N PRO A 127 6.71 9.36 -10.17
CA PRO A 127 5.81 10.50 -10.19
C PRO A 127 4.38 10.10 -9.80
N LEU A 128 3.81 10.81 -8.81
CA LEU A 128 2.46 10.53 -8.29
C LEU A 128 1.41 10.44 -9.40
N ARG A 129 1.41 11.41 -10.32
CA ARG A 129 0.41 11.47 -11.41
C ARG A 129 0.51 10.27 -12.35
N ASP A 130 1.72 9.76 -12.61
CA ASP A 130 1.93 8.59 -13.47
C ASP A 130 1.43 7.32 -12.79
N VAL A 131 1.73 7.15 -11.49
CA VAL A 131 1.24 6.01 -10.70
C VAL A 131 -0.30 6.03 -10.61
N LEU A 132 -0.91 7.19 -10.37
CA LEU A 132 -2.37 7.31 -10.36
C LEU A 132 -2.97 6.99 -11.72
N ALA A 133 -2.39 7.50 -12.81
CA ALA A 133 -2.86 7.23 -14.17
C ALA A 133 -2.74 5.73 -14.52
N GLU A 134 -1.64 5.08 -14.10
CA GLU A 134 -1.38 3.69 -14.41
C GLU A 134 -2.30 2.74 -13.63
N PHE A 135 -2.55 2.98 -12.35
CA PHE A 135 -3.14 1.97 -11.44
C PHE A 135 -4.58 2.28 -10.98
N PHE A 136 -5.08 3.51 -11.12
CA PHE A 136 -6.38 3.89 -10.56
C PHE A 136 -7.57 3.31 -11.36
N LEU A 137 -8.39 2.48 -10.69
CA LEU A 137 -9.61 1.88 -11.25
C LEU A 137 -9.36 1.14 -12.60
N ARG A 138 -8.23 0.43 -12.69
CA ARG A 138 -7.92 -0.40 -13.86
C ARG A 138 -8.89 -1.58 -13.98
N PRO A 139 -9.66 -1.69 -15.09
CA PRO A 139 -10.59 -2.81 -15.31
C PRO A 139 -9.92 -4.05 -15.92
N ASP A 140 -8.68 -3.92 -16.42
CA ASP A 140 -7.95 -4.92 -17.22
C ASP A 140 -7.02 -5.83 -16.39
N ARG A 141 -6.93 -5.61 -15.08
CA ARG A 141 -6.12 -6.46 -14.18
C ARG A 141 -7.02 -7.46 -13.45
N ASP A 142 -6.48 -8.67 -13.28
CA ASP A 142 -7.08 -9.80 -12.56
C ASP A 142 -8.02 -9.36 -11.41
N PRO A 143 -9.30 -9.81 -11.39
CA PRO A 143 -10.25 -9.47 -10.34
C PRO A 143 -9.72 -9.70 -8.92
N GLN A 144 -8.81 -10.66 -8.73
CA GLN A 144 -8.25 -11.02 -7.41
C GLN A 144 -7.26 -10.00 -6.80
N GLY A 145 -6.96 -8.87 -7.46
CA GLY A 145 -6.06 -7.85 -6.91
C GLY A 145 -6.44 -6.39 -7.20
N ALA A 146 -7.36 -6.17 -8.15
CA ALA A 146 -7.71 -4.82 -8.63
C ALA A 146 -8.22 -3.88 -7.51
N ASP A 147 -8.96 -4.43 -6.55
CA ASP A 147 -9.47 -3.66 -5.41
C ASP A 147 -8.34 -3.19 -4.48
N ALA A 148 -7.37 -4.06 -4.18
CA ALA A 148 -6.26 -3.70 -3.30
C ALA A 148 -5.32 -2.67 -3.94
N VAL A 149 -5.05 -2.82 -5.23
CA VAL A 149 -4.32 -1.83 -6.04
C VAL A 149 -5.04 -0.48 -6.01
N THR A 150 -6.36 -0.48 -6.25
CA THR A 150 -7.16 0.75 -6.21
C THR A 150 -7.20 1.37 -4.81
N GLN A 151 -7.28 0.56 -3.75
CA GLN A 151 -7.15 1.07 -2.39
C GLN A 151 -5.78 1.70 -2.13
N GLY A 152 -4.70 1.16 -2.70
CA GLY A 152 -3.36 1.73 -2.62
C GLY A 152 -3.28 3.10 -3.30
N THR A 153 -3.90 3.23 -4.47
CA THR A 153 -4.02 4.54 -5.13
C THR A 153 -4.88 5.52 -4.32
N LEU A 154 -5.93 5.07 -3.64
CA LEU A 154 -6.74 5.93 -2.77
C LEU A 154 -5.97 6.36 -1.51
N ASP A 155 -5.04 5.55 -1.02
CA ASP A 155 -4.13 5.96 0.05
C ASP A 155 -3.16 7.05 -0.42
N LEU A 156 -2.65 6.95 -1.65
CA LEU A 156 -1.85 8.03 -2.25
C LEU A 156 -2.66 9.32 -2.40
N VAL A 157 -3.91 9.22 -2.91
CA VAL A 157 -4.83 10.37 -2.95
C VAL A 157 -5.06 10.95 -1.56
N ARG A 158 -5.16 10.09 -0.55
CA ARG A 158 -5.32 10.52 0.84
C ARG A 158 -4.07 11.22 1.36
N HIS A 159 -2.86 10.73 1.11
CA HIS A 159 -1.62 11.29 1.66
C HIS A 159 -1.12 12.52 0.90
N HIS A 160 -1.33 12.57 -0.42
CA HIS A 160 -0.87 13.65 -1.31
C HIS A 160 -2.02 14.57 -1.75
N ALA A 161 -3.04 14.73 -0.92
CA ALA A 161 -4.23 15.51 -1.28
C ALA A 161 -3.90 16.99 -1.54
N GLU A 162 -2.93 17.51 -0.80
CA GLU A 162 -2.43 18.88 -0.90
C GLU A 162 -1.71 19.11 -2.25
N GLU A 163 -0.89 18.16 -2.69
CA GLU A 163 -0.18 18.20 -3.98
C GLU A 163 -1.15 18.07 -5.18
N LEU A 164 -2.15 17.20 -5.05
CA LEU A 164 -3.16 16.99 -6.09
C LEU A 164 -4.12 18.17 -6.21
N GLY A 165 -4.45 18.83 -5.10
CA GLY A 165 -5.46 19.87 -5.03
C GLY A 165 -6.88 19.32 -4.83
N PRO A 166 -7.78 20.14 -4.24
CA PRO A 166 -9.09 19.68 -3.78
C PRO A 166 -10.02 19.20 -4.92
N ASP A 167 -9.91 19.77 -6.11
CA ASP A 167 -10.76 19.43 -7.25
C ASP A 167 -10.37 18.09 -7.88
N ASP A 168 -9.07 17.85 -8.06
CA ASP A 168 -8.55 16.56 -8.54
C ASP A 168 -8.91 15.43 -7.55
N VAL A 169 -8.67 15.67 -6.25
CA VAL A 169 -9.04 14.72 -5.20
C VAL A 169 -10.54 14.41 -5.26
N ARG A 170 -11.39 15.43 -5.34
CA ARG A 170 -12.85 15.25 -5.43
C ARG A 170 -13.26 14.48 -6.68
N SER A 171 -12.62 14.76 -7.81
CA SER A 171 -12.86 14.06 -9.09
C SER A 171 -12.51 12.57 -8.98
N LEU A 172 -11.32 12.25 -8.46
CA LEU A 172 -10.88 10.87 -8.24
C LEU A 172 -11.82 10.11 -7.30
N LEU A 173 -12.15 10.69 -6.14
CA LEU A 173 -13.06 10.05 -5.19
C LEU A 173 -14.44 9.79 -5.77
N ARG A 174 -15.01 10.74 -6.53
CA ARG A 174 -16.30 10.55 -7.23
C ARG A 174 -16.23 9.44 -8.26
N LYS A 175 -15.13 9.33 -9.01
CA LYS A 175 -14.91 8.25 -9.98
C LYS A 175 -14.85 6.89 -9.27
N ALA A 176 -14.15 6.79 -8.14
CA ALA A 176 -14.09 5.58 -7.33
C ALA A 176 -15.44 5.19 -6.73
N ILE A 177 -16.21 6.17 -6.24
CA ILE A 177 -17.58 5.93 -5.75
C ILE A 177 -18.49 5.43 -6.86
N LYS A 178 -18.36 5.96 -8.09
CA LYS A 178 -19.22 5.57 -9.21
C LYS A 178 -18.89 4.17 -9.76
N ARG A 179 -17.61 3.82 -9.85
CA ARG A 179 -17.15 2.63 -10.61
C ARG A 179 -16.54 1.51 -9.75
N GLY A 180 -16.17 1.80 -8.50
CA GLY A 180 -15.49 0.86 -7.64
C GLY A 180 -16.40 -0.22 -7.07
N SER A 181 -15.78 -1.32 -6.63
CA SER A 181 -16.43 -2.33 -5.77
C SER A 181 -16.89 -1.72 -4.44
N ALA A 182 -17.68 -2.45 -3.65
CA ALA A 182 -18.13 -1.95 -2.34
C ALA A 182 -16.95 -1.53 -1.42
N ILE A 183 -15.86 -2.29 -1.45
CA ILE A 183 -14.66 -2.00 -0.64
C ILE A 183 -13.96 -0.73 -1.11
N VAL A 184 -13.83 -0.53 -2.43
CA VAL A 184 -13.25 0.68 -3.02
C VAL A 184 -14.14 1.90 -2.78
N ARG A 185 -15.46 1.79 -2.96
CA ARG A 185 -16.41 2.88 -2.68
C ARG A 185 -16.34 3.31 -1.21
N GLN A 186 -16.31 2.35 -0.28
CA GLN A 186 -16.18 2.67 1.14
C GLN A 186 -14.86 3.39 1.45
N ALA A 187 -13.75 2.95 0.86
CA ALA A 187 -12.45 3.63 1.00
C ALA A 187 -12.52 5.07 0.48
N ALA A 188 -13.10 5.29 -0.70
CA ALA A 188 -13.27 6.62 -1.28
C ALA A 188 -14.14 7.55 -0.40
N TYR A 189 -15.25 7.04 0.16
CA TYR A 189 -16.06 7.81 1.10
C TYR A 189 -15.30 8.18 2.38
N ARG A 190 -14.45 7.29 2.90
CA ARG A 190 -13.61 7.58 4.07
C ARG A 190 -12.63 8.70 3.78
N VAL A 191 -11.88 8.61 2.69
CA VAL A 191 -10.93 9.66 2.28
C VAL A 191 -11.68 10.98 2.08
N GLY A 192 -12.84 10.96 1.42
CA GLY A 192 -13.62 12.17 1.21
C GLY A 192 -14.20 12.76 2.50
N ALA A 193 -14.62 11.94 3.46
CA ALA A 193 -15.08 12.41 4.77
C ALA A 193 -13.95 13.04 5.58
N GLU A 194 -12.74 12.47 5.51
CA GLU A 194 -11.56 13.04 6.17
C GLU A 194 -11.13 14.37 5.55
N ARG A 195 -11.19 14.48 4.21
CA ARG A 195 -10.70 15.66 3.48
C ARG A 195 -11.74 16.78 3.32
N PHE A 196 -13.02 16.45 3.20
CA PHE A 196 -14.10 17.40 2.94
C PHE A 196 -15.18 17.43 4.02
N GLY A 197 -14.96 16.73 5.14
CA GLY A 197 -15.91 16.60 6.24
C GLY A 197 -16.95 15.50 5.99
N SER A 198 -17.58 15.03 7.07
CA SER A 198 -18.53 13.91 7.04
C SER A 198 -19.72 14.10 6.11
N VAL A 199 -20.10 15.34 5.80
CA VAL A 199 -21.13 15.68 4.82
C VAL A 199 -20.84 15.05 3.45
N PHE A 200 -19.57 14.91 3.08
CA PHE A 200 -19.16 14.23 1.85
C PHE A 200 -19.66 12.77 1.78
N ALA A 201 -19.78 12.09 2.93
CA ALA A 201 -20.26 10.72 3.02
C ALA A 201 -21.79 10.58 3.01
N ARG A 202 -22.57 11.68 2.97
CA ARG A 202 -24.05 11.60 2.90
C ARG A 202 -24.59 10.70 1.78
N PRO A 203 -24.04 10.71 0.54
CA PRO A 203 -24.52 9.81 -0.50
C PRO A 203 -24.38 8.32 -0.15
N ALA A 204 -23.44 7.97 0.74
CA ALA A 204 -23.21 6.60 1.17
C ALA A 204 -24.40 5.99 1.94
N LEU A 205 -25.31 6.81 2.47
CA LEU A 205 -26.57 6.36 3.09
C LEU A 205 -27.50 5.65 2.09
N ARG A 206 -27.35 5.96 0.79
CA ARG A 206 -28.14 5.37 -0.31
C ARG A 206 -27.33 4.38 -1.14
N ASP A 207 -26.13 4.00 -0.69
CA ASP A 207 -25.31 3.01 -1.39
C ASP A 207 -26.01 1.64 -1.39
N ASN A 208 -25.85 0.86 -2.46
CA ASN A 208 -26.44 -0.49 -2.58
C ASN A 208 -25.88 -1.48 -1.54
N ALA A 209 -24.64 -1.28 -1.08
CA ALA A 209 -24.02 -2.15 -0.09
C ALA A 209 -24.42 -1.77 1.35
N ARG A 210 -25.04 -2.70 2.08
CA ARG A 210 -25.46 -2.50 3.49
C ARG A 210 -24.31 -2.04 4.39
N VAL A 211 -23.14 -2.66 4.25
CA VAL A 211 -21.95 -2.33 5.05
C VAL A 211 -21.50 -0.86 4.91
N ILE A 212 -21.74 -0.24 3.74
CA ILE A 212 -21.43 1.17 3.48
C ILE A 212 -22.48 2.06 4.15
N ARG A 213 -23.76 1.72 3.99
CA ARG A 213 -24.87 2.46 4.64
C ARG A 213 -24.72 2.46 6.16
N ASP A 214 -24.44 1.30 6.76
CA ASP A 214 -24.27 1.16 8.21
C ASP A 214 -23.07 1.97 8.73
N TRP A 215 -21.97 1.98 7.98
CA TRP A 215 -20.81 2.83 8.29
C TRP A 215 -21.16 4.32 8.20
N ALA A 216 -21.85 4.75 7.16
CA ALA A 216 -22.21 6.15 6.93
C ALA A 216 -23.18 6.67 8.02
N ASN A 217 -24.17 5.86 8.41
CA ASN A 217 -25.07 6.16 9.53
C ASN A 217 -24.30 6.41 10.83
N LYS A 218 -23.36 5.51 11.18
CA LYS A 218 -22.53 5.65 12.38
C LYS A 218 -21.64 6.90 12.33
N LEU A 219 -21.06 7.19 11.17
CA LEU A 219 -20.23 8.39 10.99
C LEU A 219 -21.03 9.66 11.20
N LEU A 220 -22.19 9.78 10.54
CA LEU A 220 -23.02 10.99 10.58
C LEU A 220 -23.67 11.22 11.94
N MET A 221 -24.06 10.15 12.65
CA MET A 221 -24.58 10.27 14.02
C MET A 221 -23.53 10.76 15.03
N ARG A 222 -22.26 10.41 14.85
CA ARG A 222 -21.18 10.90 15.73
C ARG A 222 -20.96 12.41 15.58
N ASP A 223 -21.18 12.93 14.39
CA ASP A 223 -20.99 14.35 14.10
C ASP A 223 -22.19 15.21 14.55
N THR A 224 -23.41 14.66 14.56
CA THR A 224 -24.58 15.36 15.11
C THR A 224 -24.57 15.46 16.64
N VAL A 225 -23.87 14.55 17.34
CA VAL A 225 -23.76 14.55 18.82
C VAL A 225 -22.61 15.43 19.34
N LYS A 226 -21.77 16.01 18.47
CA LYS A 226 -20.72 16.97 18.87
C LYS A 226 -21.01 18.43 18.45
N PRO A 227 -21.91 19.16 19.13
CA PRO A 227 -21.89 20.62 19.10
C PRO A 227 -21.03 21.12 20.28
N GLY A 228 -19.86 21.74 20.04
CA GLY A 228 -19.19 22.47 21.14
C GLY A 228 -17.66 22.59 21.19
N ARG A 229 -16.92 22.46 20.07
CA ARG A 229 -15.49 22.85 20.08
C ARG A 229 -15.08 23.45 18.75
N LYS A 230 -15.51 24.69 18.50
CA LYS A 230 -14.87 25.70 17.64
C LYS A 230 -15.72 26.98 17.60
N ALA A 231 -15.76 27.67 18.73
CA ALA A 231 -16.06 29.10 18.80
C ALA A 231 -15.27 29.63 19.99
N ASN A 232 -14.06 30.13 19.71
CA ASN A 232 -13.31 31.14 20.48
C ASN A 232 -11.83 31.07 20.10
N LEU A 233 -11.51 31.65 18.94
CA LEU A 233 -10.16 32.10 18.60
C LEU A 233 -10.26 33.30 17.67
N ARG A 234 -11.04 34.30 18.11
CA ARG A 234 -10.93 35.69 17.65
C ARG A 234 -11.35 36.62 18.79
N ARG A 235 -10.35 37.10 19.52
CA ARG A 235 -10.21 38.48 20.04
C ARG A 235 -9.32 38.45 21.28
N ARG A 236 -8.04 38.81 21.10
CA ARG A 236 -7.33 39.77 21.96
C ARG A 236 -6.10 40.30 21.20
N SER A 237 -6.35 41.40 20.52
CA SER A 237 -5.57 42.65 20.53
C SER A 237 -4.04 42.57 20.62
N SER A 238 -3.40 43.09 19.57
CA SER A 238 -2.30 44.08 19.65
C SER A 238 -2.76 45.29 18.82
N PRO A 239 -2.30 46.55 19.04
CA PRO A 239 -1.00 46.95 19.58
C PRO A 239 -1.05 48.13 20.59
N SER A 240 0.03 48.38 21.32
CA SER A 240 0.40 49.74 21.73
C SER A 240 1.91 49.88 21.72
N GLN A 241 2.38 50.81 20.89
CA GLN A 241 3.69 51.43 20.98
C GLN A 241 3.72 52.41 22.18
N ASP A 242 4.93 52.85 22.51
CA ASP A 242 5.33 53.99 23.34
C ASP A 242 5.34 53.78 24.86
N GLU A 243 6.53 53.48 25.42
CA GLU A 243 7.42 54.44 26.11
C GLU A 243 8.82 53.85 26.30
#